data_AF-A0A8D8HMT2-F1
#
_entry.id   AF-A0A8D8HMT2-F1
#
_cell.length_a   1.000
_cell.length_b   1.000
_cell.length_c   1.000
_cell.angle_alpha   90.00
_cell.angle_beta   90.00
_cell.angle_gamma   90.00
#
_symmetry.space_group_name_H-M   'P 1'
#
loop_
_entity.id
_entity.type
_entity.pdbx_description
1 polymer ?
#
loop_
_entity_poly.entity_id
_entity_poly.type
_entity_poly.pdbx_seq_one_letter_code
_entity_poly.pdbx_strand_id
1 'polypeptide(L)'
;YLLEKARVISQQTLERSYHIFYQIMSGSVKGLKEKCFLSNNIYDYMVIAQGKTTIPSVDDGEEMELTDEAFNILGFTQEEKDNIYRITAAVMHMGGMKFKQKGREEQAEADGTEEGDRVAKLLGCVTEDLYKNLLKPRIKVGTEFVTKGQNKEQVTNAVGALCKGIFDRLFKWLVKKCNETLDTKQKRAQFIGVLDIAGFEIFDYNGFEQLCINFTNEKLQQFFNHHMFVLEQEEYQREGIEWTFIDFGMDLQQCIELIEKVERPFVRDCSLPAIFSSCSL
;
A
#
# COMPACT_ATOMS: atom_id res chain seq x y z
N TYR A 1 5.58 9.03 2.40
CA TYR A 1 5.36 7.79 1.64
C TYR A 1 4.06 7.15 2.06
N LEU A 2 3.15 6.99 1.11
CA LEU A 2 1.88 6.30 1.29
C LEU A 2 1.97 5.00 0.50
N LEU A 3 1.87 3.87 1.19
CA LEU A 3 1.66 2.57 0.55
C LEU A 3 0.16 2.45 0.27
N GLU A 4 -0.23 2.11 -0.96
CA GLU A 4 -1.64 1.94 -1.32
C GLU A 4 -2.18 0.63 -0.72
N LYS A 5 -2.67 0.71 0.51
CA LYS A 5 -3.06 -0.47 1.30
C LYS A 5 -4.25 -1.20 0.69
N ALA A 6 -5.17 -0.47 0.03
CA ALA A 6 -6.33 -1.06 -0.63
C ALA A 6 -5.92 -2.13 -1.65
N ARG A 7 -4.87 -1.87 -2.44
CA ARG A 7 -4.36 -2.74 -3.50
C ARG A 7 -3.85 -4.11 -3.02
N VAL A 8 -3.56 -4.25 -1.73
CA VAL A 8 -3.15 -5.52 -1.11
C VAL A 8 -4.29 -6.56 -1.10
N ILE A 9 -5.54 -6.11 -0.96
CA ILE A 9 -6.69 -7.02 -0.79
C ILE A 9 -7.74 -6.93 -1.90
N SER A 10 -7.67 -5.90 -2.72
CA SER A 10 -8.58 -5.68 -3.84
C SER A 10 -7.87 -4.95 -4.96
N GLN A 11 -8.17 -5.32 -6.21
CA GLN A 11 -7.61 -4.68 -7.41
C GLN A 11 -8.76 -4.36 -8.37
N GLN A 12 -8.65 -3.24 -9.10
CA GLN A 12 -9.55 -3.00 -10.23
C GLN A 12 -9.23 -3.96 -11.39
N THR A 13 -10.18 -4.17 -12.30
CA THR A 13 -10.08 -5.16 -13.39
C THR A 13 -8.82 -5.04 -14.24
N LEU A 14 -8.33 -3.81 -14.44
CA LEU A 14 -7.15 -3.54 -15.27
C LEU A 14 -5.85 -3.42 -14.45
N GLU A 15 -5.94 -3.46 -13.12
CA GLU A 15 -4.80 -3.34 -12.23
C GLU A 15 -4.23 -4.70 -11.86
N ARG A 16 -2.95 -4.71 -11.50
CA ARG A 16 -2.27 -5.85 -10.90
C ARG A 16 -2.02 -5.54 -9.42
N SER A 17 -1.94 -6.56 -8.57
CA SER A 17 -1.46 -6.38 -7.20
C SER A 17 0.06 -6.09 -7.18
N TYR A 18 0.66 -5.99 -5.99
CA TYR A 18 2.10 -5.75 -5.84
C TYR A 18 2.94 -6.85 -6.51
N HIS A 19 3.97 -6.46 -7.27
CA HIS A 19 4.78 -7.38 -8.09
C HIS A 19 5.38 -8.54 -7.31
N ILE A 20 5.80 -8.29 -6.07
CA ILE A 20 6.42 -9.30 -5.21
C ILE A 20 5.57 -10.57 -5.06
N PHE A 21 4.23 -10.47 -5.07
CA PHE A 21 3.36 -11.64 -4.94
C PHE A 21 3.47 -12.60 -6.14
N TYR A 22 3.73 -12.08 -7.33
CA TYR A 22 3.89 -12.86 -8.54
C TYR A 22 5.34 -13.33 -8.71
N GLN A 23 6.29 -12.48 -8.35
CA GLN A 23 7.72 -12.80 -8.32
C GLN A 23 8.01 -14.01 -7.43
N ILE A 24 7.49 -14.06 -6.19
CA ILE A 24 7.73 -15.21 -5.30
C ILE A 24 7.03 -16.50 -5.77
N MET A 25 6.01 -16.38 -6.63
CA MET A 25 5.28 -17.51 -7.22
C MET A 25 5.99 -18.12 -8.43
N SER A 26 6.90 -17.37 -9.08
CA SER A 26 7.65 -17.79 -10.27
C SER A 26 8.45 -19.08 -10.04
N GLY A 27 8.99 -19.25 -8.83
CA GLY A 27 9.84 -20.38 -8.47
C GLY A 27 11.30 -20.25 -8.93
N SER A 28 11.71 -19.08 -9.44
CA SER A 28 13.09 -18.86 -9.89
C SER A 28 14.10 -18.94 -8.74
N VAL A 29 13.73 -18.49 -7.54
CA VAL A 29 14.53 -18.71 -6.33
C VAL A 29 14.24 -20.10 -5.75
N LYS A 30 15.23 -20.99 -5.86
CA LYS A 30 15.10 -22.40 -5.48
C LYS A 30 14.70 -22.58 -4.00
N GLY A 31 13.68 -23.40 -3.76
CA GLY A 31 13.21 -23.73 -2.41
C GLY A 31 12.28 -22.68 -1.79
N LEU A 32 12.08 -21.52 -2.44
CA LEU A 32 11.30 -20.43 -1.90
C LEU A 32 9.81 -20.80 -1.78
N LYS A 33 9.25 -21.44 -2.81
CA LYS A 33 7.84 -21.84 -2.83
C LYS A 33 7.53 -22.84 -1.72
N GLU A 34 8.42 -23.80 -1.51
CA GLU A 34 8.29 -24.81 -0.46
C GLU A 34 8.36 -24.18 0.93
N LYS A 35 9.32 -23.26 1.15
CA LYS A 35 9.43 -22.50 2.41
C LYS A 35 8.18 -21.65 2.69
N CYS A 36 7.57 -21.12 1.64
CA CYS A 36 6.40 -20.24 1.73
C CYS A 36 5.06 -20.97 1.63
N PHE A 37 5.05 -22.31 1.47
CA PHE A 37 3.86 -23.14 1.24
C PHE A 37 3.02 -22.70 0.03
N LEU A 38 3.68 -22.19 -1.00
CA LEU A 38 3.03 -21.63 -2.18
C LEU A 38 2.57 -22.71 -3.17
N SER A 39 1.43 -22.49 -3.81
CA SER A 39 0.94 -23.35 -4.89
C SER A 39 1.61 -23.03 -6.23
N ASN A 40 1.22 -23.75 -7.29
CA ASN A 40 1.66 -23.49 -8.66
C ASN A 40 0.67 -22.62 -9.46
N ASN A 41 -0.40 -22.13 -8.83
CA ASN A 41 -1.46 -21.40 -9.51
C ASN A 41 -1.77 -20.10 -8.77
N ILE A 42 -1.55 -18.95 -9.42
CA ILE A 42 -1.82 -17.64 -8.84
C ILE A 42 -3.30 -17.44 -8.48
N TYR A 43 -4.21 -18.10 -9.20
CA TYR A 43 -5.65 -18.01 -8.96
C TYR A 43 -6.12 -18.71 -7.68
N ASP A 44 -5.25 -19.49 -7.03
CA ASP A 44 -5.53 -20.02 -5.69
C ASP A 44 -5.54 -18.89 -4.63
N TYR A 45 -4.93 -17.74 -4.95
CA TYR A 45 -4.82 -16.55 -4.10
C TYR A 45 -5.79 -15.47 -4.55
N MET A 46 -7.07 -15.66 -4.25
CA MET A 46 -8.17 -14.80 -4.75
C MET A 46 -7.98 -13.31 -4.47
N VAL A 47 -7.35 -12.92 -3.36
CA VAL A 47 -7.10 -11.50 -3.03
C VAL A 47 -6.00 -10.84 -3.86
N ILE A 48 -5.21 -11.63 -4.59
CA ILE A 48 -4.08 -11.18 -5.42
C ILE A 48 -4.44 -11.27 -6.92
N ALA A 49 -5.32 -12.18 -7.30
CA ALA A 49 -5.64 -12.49 -8.69
C ALA A 49 -6.98 -11.92 -9.18
N GLN A 50 -7.46 -10.79 -8.61
CA GLN A 50 -8.75 -10.19 -9.00
C GLN A 50 -8.66 -9.41 -10.32
N GLY A 51 -7.52 -8.78 -10.58
CA GLY A 51 -7.25 -8.03 -11.80
C GLY A 51 -6.29 -8.76 -12.74
N LYS A 52 -5.40 -8.00 -13.39
CA LYS A 52 -4.36 -8.58 -14.25
C LYS A 52 -3.36 -9.37 -13.42
N THR A 53 -2.90 -10.49 -13.96
CA THR A 53 -1.88 -11.35 -13.35
C THR A 53 -0.53 -11.28 -14.05
N THR A 54 -0.48 -10.75 -15.27
CA THR A 54 0.70 -10.61 -16.12
C THR A 54 0.87 -9.18 -16.61
N ILE A 55 2.11 -8.77 -16.87
CA ILE A 55 2.45 -7.47 -17.45
C ILE A 55 3.18 -7.70 -18.77
N PRO A 56 2.86 -6.96 -19.85
CA PRO A 56 3.62 -7.05 -21.09
C PRO A 56 5.10 -6.74 -20.87
N SER A 57 5.98 -7.58 -21.40
CA SER A 57 7.44 -7.40 -21.39
C SER A 57 8.11 -7.45 -20.01
N VAL A 58 7.46 -8.00 -18.98
CA VAL A 58 8.05 -8.24 -17.66
C VAL A 58 7.99 -9.73 -17.34
N ASP A 59 9.14 -10.33 -17.04
CA ASP A 59 9.24 -11.71 -16.55
C ASP A 59 9.35 -11.70 -15.02
N ASP A 60 8.32 -12.20 -14.33
CA ASP A 60 8.31 -12.22 -12.86
C ASP A 60 9.42 -13.09 -12.25
N GLY A 61 9.94 -14.06 -12.99
CA GLY A 61 11.02 -14.92 -12.56
C GLY A 61 12.38 -14.23 -12.61
N GLU A 62 12.68 -13.55 -13.71
CA GLU A 62 13.89 -12.73 -13.84
C GLU A 62 13.89 -11.60 -12.79
N GLU A 63 12.77 -10.91 -12.63
CA GLU A 63 12.61 -9.86 -11.64
C GLU A 63 12.75 -10.38 -10.20
N MET A 64 12.33 -11.62 -9.93
CA MET A 64 12.49 -12.26 -8.63
C MET A 64 13.98 -12.51 -8.31
N GLU A 65 14.76 -13.00 -9.28
CA GLU A 65 16.20 -13.22 -9.10
C GLU A 65 16.94 -11.89 -8.84
N LEU A 66 16.61 -10.85 -9.61
CA LEU A 66 17.16 -9.51 -9.41
C LEU A 66 16.83 -8.95 -8.02
N THR A 67 15.58 -9.14 -7.58
CA THR A 67 15.13 -8.69 -6.25
C THR A 67 15.82 -9.46 -5.12
N ASP A 68 15.98 -10.78 -5.25
CA ASP A 68 16.67 -11.62 -4.28
C ASP A 68 18.16 -11.24 -4.13
N GLU A 69 18.82 -10.93 -5.26
CA GLU A 69 20.20 -10.47 -5.28
C GLU A 69 20.34 -9.04 -4.73
N ALA A 70 19.38 -8.16 -5.01
CA ALA A 70 19.38 -6.81 -4.44
C ALA A 70 19.36 -6.82 -2.90
N PHE A 71 18.64 -7.77 -2.27
CA PHE A 71 18.71 -7.97 -0.83
C PHE A 71 20.13 -8.35 -0.36
N ASN A 72 20.83 -9.20 -1.10
CA ASN A 72 22.21 -9.57 -0.77
C ASN A 72 23.15 -8.35 -0.84
N ILE A 73 23.01 -7.53 -1.88
CA ILE A 73 23.81 -6.30 -2.08
C ILE A 73 23.56 -5.29 -0.94
N LEU A 74 22.30 -5.17 -0.51
CA LEU A 74 21.91 -4.32 0.62
C LEU A 74 22.26 -4.93 1.99
N GLY A 75 22.92 -6.09 2.04
CA GLY A 75 23.43 -6.69 3.26
C GLY A 75 22.36 -7.34 4.14
N PHE A 76 21.20 -7.69 3.57
CA PHE A 76 20.19 -8.47 4.30
C PHE A 76 20.72 -9.88 4.56
N THR A 77 20.48 -10.39 5.77
CA THR A 77 20.78 -11.79 6.09
C THR A 77 19.80 -12.74 5.39
N GLN A 78 20.21 -14.00 5.19
CA GLN A 78 19.30 -15.01 4.62
C GLN A 78 18.05 -15.20 5.49
N GLU A 79 18.17 -15.10 6.81
CA GLU A 79 17.03 -15.17 7.72
C GLU A 79 16.06 -13.99 7.53
N GLU A 80 16.57 -12.77 7.38
CA GLU A 80 15.74 -11.59 7.09
C GLU A 80 15.01 -11.75 5.75
N LYS A 81 15.71 -12.19 4.70
CA LYS A 81 15.11 -12.49 3.39
C LYS A 81 13.99 -13.53 3.50
N ASP A 82 14.29 -14.67 4.11
CA ASP A 82 13.32 -15.75 4.31
C ASP A 82 12.10 -15.25 5.10
N ASN A 83 12.30 -14.42 6.12
CA ASN A 83 11.21 -13.84 6.90
C ASN A 83 10.37 -12.83 6.10
N ILE A 84 10.98 -11.99 5.26
CA ILE A 84 10.26 -11.08 4.34
C ILE A 84 9.34 -11.90 3.43
N TYR A 85 9.86 -12.97 2.83
CA TYR A 85 9.06 -13.80 1.93
C TYR A 85 7.97 -14.57 2.65
N ARG A 86 8.24 -15.11 3.85
CA ARG A 86 7.22 -15.78 4.69
C ARG A 86 6.09 -14.84 5.08
N ILE A 87 6.39 -13.61 5.49
CA ILE A 87 5.38 -12.60 5.84
C ILE A 87 4.56 -12.22 4.60
N THR A 88 5.22 -12.05 3.45
CA THR A 88 4.56 -11.75 2.17
C THR A 88 3.61 -12.88 1.74
N ALA A 89 4.06 -14.13 1.81
CA ALA A 89 3.23 -15.31 1.51
C ALA A 89 2.06 -15.47 2.50
N ALA A 90 2.26 -15.13 3.78
CA ALA A 90 1.18 -15.16 4.77
C ALA A 90 0.03 -14.23 4.37
N VAL A 91 0.33 -13.02 3.85
CA VAL A 91 -0.70 -12.09 3.33
C VAL A 91 -1.49 -12.72 2.17
N MET A 92 -0.83 -13.47 1.29
CA MET A 92 -1.50 -14.18 0.19
C MET A 92 -2.44 -15.27 0.72
N HIS A 93 -1.96 -16.12 1.63
CA HIS A 93 -2.74 -17.21 2.23
C HIS A 93 -3.92 -16.72 3.06
N MET A 94 -3.78 -15.59 3.76
CA MET A 94 -4.87 -14.99 4.53
C MET A 94 -6.09 -14.66 3.66
N GLY A 95 -5.88 -14.31 2.39
CA GLY A 95 -6.97 -14.09 1.44
C GLY A 95 -7.76 -15.35 1.08
N GLY A 96 -7.20 -16.54 1.32
CA GLY A 96 -7.86 -17.82 1.12
C GLY A 96 -8.66 -18.32 2.32
N MET A 97 -8.59 -17.64 3.47
CA MET A 97 -9.31 -18.04 4.69
C MET A 97 -10.83 -17.90 4.49
N LYS A 98 -11.56 -19.00 4.70
CA LYS A 98 -13.01 -19.05 4.51
C LYS A 98 -13.75 -19.12 5.84
N PHE A 99 -14.88 -18.43 5.86
CA PHE A 99 -15.77 -18.34 7.02
C PHE A 99 -17.22 -18.53 6.58
N LYS A 100 -18.00 -19.18 7.42
CA LYS A 100 -19.45 -19.37 7.24
C LYS A 100 -20.22 -18.79 8.41
N GLN A 101 -21.45 -18.37 8.13
CA GLN A 101 -22.36 -17.87 9.14
C GLN A 101 -23.09 -19.06 9.76
N LYS A 102 -23.14 -19.14 11.10
CA LYS A 102 -24.00 -20.14 11.75
C LYS A 102 -25.47 -19.77 11.54
N GLY A 103 -26.28 -20.69 11.04
CA GLY A 103 -27.67 -20.37 10.66
C GLY A 103 -28.58 -19.91 11.80
N ARG A 104 -28.30 -20.27 13.06
CA ARG A 104 -29.10 -19.89 14.24
C ARG A 104 -28.46 -18.82 15.13
N GLU A 105 -27.21 -18.47 14.88
CA GLU A 105 -26.43 -17.50 15.66
C GLU A 105 -25.89 -16.42 14.72
N GLU A 106 -25.91 -15.15 15.11
CA GLU A 106 -25.23 -14.09 14.32
C GLU A 106 -23.68 -14.18 14.39
N GLN A 107 -23.12 -15.36 14.68
CA GLN A 107 -21.68 -15.61 14.77
C GLN A 107 -21.16 -16.41 13.57
N ALA A 108 -19.93 -16.10 13.18
CA ALA A 108 -19.17 -16.84 12.19
C ALA A 108 -18.48 -18.07 12.79
N GLU A 109 -18.16 -19.02 11.92
CA GLU A 109 -17.25 -20.13 12.19
C GLU A 109 -16.30 -20.32 11.00
N ALA A 110 -15.16 -20.95 11.25
CA ALA A 110 -14.21 -21.30 10.21
C ALA A 110 -14.83 -22.31 9.23
N ASP A 111 -14.53 -22.16 7.94
CA ASP A 111 -14.95 -23.09 6.89
C ASP A 111 -13.71 -23.71 6.24
N GLY A 112 -13.05 -24.58 7.00
CA GLY A 112 -11.69 -25.07 6.73
C GLY A 112 -10.64 -24.30 7.53
N THR A 113 -9.54 -24.97 7.84
CA THR A 113 -8.43 -24.40 8.64
C THR A 113 -7.09 -24.43 7.90
N GLU A 114 -7.04 -25.04 6.72
CA GLU A 114 -5.80 -25.34 5.99
C GLU A 114 -5.01 -24.06 5.66
N GLU A 115 -5.69 -23.01 5.20
CA GLU A 115 -5.04 -21.72 4.95
C GLU A 115 -4.59 -21.05 6.24
N GLY A 116 -5.42 -21.11 7.29
CA GLY A 116 -5.06 -20.58 8.61
C GLY A 116 -3.85 -21.29 9.23
N ASP A 117 -3.70 -22.60 9.00
CA ASP A 117 -2.53 -23.38 9.42
C ASP A 117 -1.25 -22.94 8.71
N ARG A 118 -1.33 -22.65 7.40
CA ARG A 118 -0.20 -22.10 6.64
C ARG A 118 0.17 -20.72 7.16
N VAL A 119 -0.80 -19.82 7.32
CA VAL A 119 -0.60 -18.47 7.88
C VAL A 119 0.05 -18.55 9.25
N ALA A 120 -0.45 -19.42 10.13
CA ALA A 120 0.05 -19.59 11.49
C ALA A 120 1.51 -20.06 11.50
N LYS A 121 1.87 -21.04 10.66
CA LYS A 121 3.26 -21.51 10.50
C LYS A 121 4.19 -20.42 9.95
N LEU A 122 3.73 -19.63 8.97
CA LEU A 122 4.52 -18.56 8.37
C LEU A 122 4.78 -17.42 9.37
N LEU A 123 3.77 -17.04 10.15
CA LEU A 123 3.86 -15.97 11.15
C LEU A 123 4.38 -16.42 12.52
N GLY A 124 4.56 -17.72 12.73
CA GLY A 124 5.01 -18.28 14.01
C GLY A 124 3.98 -18.17 15.13
N CYS A 125 2.68 -18.23 14.81
CA CYS A 125 1.60 -18.23 15.79
C CYS A 125 0.85 -19.57 15.84
N VAL A 126 -0.07 -19.72 16.79
CA VAL A 126 -0.88 -20.93 16.97
C VAL A 126 -2.19 -20.78 16.19
N THR A 127 -2.54 -21.76 15.35
CA THR A 127 -3.76 -21.72 14.50
C THR A 127 -5.03 -21.50 15.33
N GLU A 128 -5.16 -22.21 16.45
CA GLU A 128 -6.35 -22.09 17.32
C GLU A 128 -6.52 -20.67 17.86
N ASP A 129 -5.43 -20.03 18.28
CA ASP A 129 -5.45 -18.66 18.76
C ASP A 129 -5.72 -17.66 17.62
N LEU A 130 -5.20 -17.91 16.42
CA LEU A 130 -5.50 -17.09 15.24
C LEU A 130 -7.00 -17.06 14.96
N TYR A 131 -7.63 -18.23 14.82
CA TYR A 131 -9.08 -18.31 14.57
C TYR A 131 -9.90 -17.80 15.75
N LYS A 132 -9.51 -18.12 16.99
CA LYS A 132 -10.19 -17.63 18.19
C LYS A 132 -10.19 -16.11 18.25
N ASN A 133 -9.06 -15.45 17.98
CA ASN A 133 -8.95 -14.00 18.04
C ASN A 133 -9.68 -13.30 16.87
N LEU A 134 -9.78 -13.95 15.71
CA LEU A 134 -10.57 -13.45 14.57
C LEU A 134 -12.08 -13.59 14.80
N LEU A 135 -12.54 -14.76 15.24
CA LEU A 135 -13.95 -15.09 15.43
C LEU A 135 -14.54 -14.49 16.72
N LYS A 136 -13.72 -14.43 17.78
CA LYS A 136 -14.11 -14.03 19.14
C LYS A 136 -13.04 -13.13 19.78
N PRO A 137 -12.76 -11.94 19.21
CA PRO A 137 -11.80 -11.00 19.77
C PRO A 137 -12.17 -10.57 21.19
N ARG A 138 -11.14 -10.32 22.00
CA ARG A 138 -11.28 -9.68 23.32
C ARG A 138 -11.29 -8.17 23.15
N ILE A 139 -12.41 -7.55 23.47
CA ILE A 139 -12.61 -6.10 23.34
C ILE A 139 -12.60 -5.49 24.73
N LYS A 140 -11.85 -4.40 24.90
CA LYS A 140 -11.85 -3.62 26.15
C LYS A 140 -13.07 -2.70 26.17
N VAL A 141 -13.92 -2.84 27.17
CA VAL A 141 -15.11 -2.01 27.39
C VAL A 141 -14.97 -1.35 28.76
N GLY A 142 -14.65 -0.05 28.78
CA GLY A 142 -14.24 0.63 30.01
C GLY A 142 -12.96 0.04 30.59
N THR A 143 -13.06 -0.59 31.76
CA THR A 143 -11.94 -1.24 32.45
C THR A 143 -11.87 -2.76 32.24
N GLU A 144 -12.91 -3.39 31.70
CA GLU A 144 -13.02 -4.85 31.58
C GLU A 144 -12.77 -5.34 30.14
N PHE A 145 -12.43 -6.62 30.00
CA PHE A 145 -12.30 -7.29 28.71
C PHE A 145 -13.44 -8.28 28.49
N VAL A 146 -14.21 -8.06 27.43
CA VAL A 146 -15.33 -8.91 27.04
C VAL A 146 -14.98 -9.64 25.75
N THR A 147 -15.36 -10.90 25.65
CA THR A 147 -15.22 -11.68 24.40
C THR A 147 -16.47 -11.50 23.57
N LYS A 148 -16.32 -10.98 22.34
CA LYS A 148 -17.45 -10.73 21.44
C LYS A 148 -17.33 -11.59 20.19
N GLY A 149 -18.32 -12.45 19.94
CA GLY A 149 -18.43 -13.16 18.67
C GLY A 149 -18.68 -12.20 17.51
N GLN A 150 -18.03 -12.44 16.38
CA GLN A 150 -18.16 -11.66 15.15
C GLN A 150 -19.03 -12.41 14.14
N ASN A 151 -19.76 -11.67 13.30
CA ASN A 151 -20.44 -12.24 12.13
C ASN A 151 -19.46 -12.47 10.97
N LYS A 152 -19.89 -13.14 9.90
CA LYS A 152 -19.00 -13.50 8.78
C LYS A 152 -18.34 -12.27 8.14
N GLU A 153 -19.10 -11.21 7.92
CA GLU A 153 -18.61 -9.98 7.26
C GLU A 153 -17.55 -9.28 8.12
N GLN A 154 -17.79 -9.16 9.43
CA GLN A 154 -16.84 -8.58 10.38
C GLN A 154 -15.51 -9.32 10.39
N VAL A 155 -15.54 -10.66 10.36
CA VAL A 155 -14.34 -11.49 10.32
C VAL A 155 -13.59 -11.30 9.00
N THR A 156 -14.27 -11.34 7.87
CA THR A 156 -13.66 -11.10 6.55
C THR A 156 -12.99 -9.71 6.49
N ASN A 157 -13.68 -8.68 6.97
CA ASN A 157 -13.14 -7.32 7.03
C ASN A 157 -11.93 -7.24 7.98
N ALA A 158 -11.96 -7.93 9.11
CA ALA A 158 -10.83 -7.99 10.05
C ALA A 158 -9.61 -8.69 9.43
N VAL A 159 -9.81 -9.78 8.69
CA VAL A 159 -8.73 -10.46 7.94
C VAL A 159 -8.13 -9.52 6.90
N GLY A 160 -8.97 -8.84 6.10
CA GLY A 160 -8.49 -7.85 5.12
C GLY A 160 -7.72 -6.69 5.77
N ALA A 161 -8.19 -6.17 6.90
CA ALA A 161 -7.49 -5.14 7.66
C ALA A 161 -6.14 -5.65 8.22
N LEU A 162 -6.09 -6.91 8.66
CA LEU A 162 -4.87 -7.53 9.14
C LEU A 162 -3.85 -7.73 8.00
N CYS A 163 -4.28 -8.17 6.81
CA CYS A 163 -3.44 -8.23 5.61
C CYS A 163 -2.79 -6.87 5.30
N LYS A 164 -3.61 -5.81 5.23
CA LYS A 164 -3.14 -4.43 5.02
C LYS A 164 -2.14 -4.01 6.08
N GLY A 165 -2.43 -4.30 7.34
CA GLY A 165 -1.59 -3.94 8.48
C GLY A 165 -0.24 -4.66 8.50
N ILE A 166 -0.22 -5.95 8.18
CA ILE A 166 1.01 -6.75 8.09
C ILE A 166 1.89 -6.23 6.95
N PHE A 167 1.33 -6.05 5.75
CA PHE A 167 2.09 -5.61 4.58
C PHE A 167 2.63 -4.17 4.75
N ASP A 168 1.85 -3.23 5.31
CA ASP A 168 2.30 -1.88 5.63
C ASP A 168 3.46 -1.87 6.64
N ARG A 169 3.40 -2.73 7.66
CA ARG A 169 4.48 -2.85 8.65
C ARG A 169 5.75 -3.46 8.06
N LEU A 170 5.60 -4.48 7.20
CA LEU A 170 6.73 -5.06 6.48
C LEU A 170 7.40 -4.01 5.59
N PHE A 171 6.63 -3.27 4.80
CA PHE A 171 7.14 -2.21 3.92
C PHE A 171 7.89 -1.12 4.71
N LYS A 172 7.31 -0.63 5.80
CA LYS A 172 7.97 0.37 6.66
C LYS A 172 9.27 -0.15 7.27
N TRP A 173 9.30 -1.42 7.67
CA TRP A 173 10.50 -2.05 8.19
C TRP A 173 11.58 -2.17 7.10
N LEU A 174 11.22 -2.56 5.87
CA LEU A 174 12.13 -2.60 4.73
C LEU A 174 12.75 -1.23 4.44
N VAL A 175 11.92 -0.18 4.36
CA VAL A 175 12.40 1.20 4.16
C VAL A 175 13.37 1.61 5.27
N LYS A 176 13.06 1.29 6.53
CA LYS A 176 13.97 1.58 7.66
C LYS A 176 15.31 0.86 7.50
N LYS A 177 15.30 -0.42 7.13
CA LYS A 177 16.51 -1.23 6.93
C LYS A 177 17.37 -0.73 5.77
N CYS A 178 16.76 -0.38 4.65
CA CYS A 178 17.47 0.25 3.53
C CYS A 178 18.10 1.57 3.95
N ASN A 179 17.37 2.41 4.70
CA ASN A 179 17.89 3.69 5.21
C ASN A 179 19.06 3.48 6.18
N GLU A 180 18.99 2.50 7.08
CA GLU A 180 20.08 2.16 8.01
C GLU A 180 21.35 1.72 7.26
N THR A 181 21.19 1.02 6.14
CA THR A 181 22.29 0.52 5.31
C THR A 181 22.92 1.63 4.46
N LEU A 182 22.09 2.52 3.91
CA LEU A 182 22.50 3.62 3.03
C LEU A 182 22.94 4.88 3.79
N ASP A 183 22.74 4.91 5.11
CA ASP A 183 23.14 6.06 5.93
C ASP A 183 24.66 6.24 5.95
N THR A 184 25.10 7.50 5.81
CA THR A 184 26.51 7.85 5.74
C THR A 184 26.90 8.57 7.02
N LYS A 185 27.85 8.03 7.79
CA LYS A 185 28.33 8.67 9.03
C LYS A 185 29.11 9.98 8.82
N GLN A 186 29.35 10.39 7.58
CA GLN A 186 30.02 11.64 7.26
C GLN A 186 29.08 12.83 7.45
N LYS A 187 29.60 13.94 8.00
CA LYS A 187 28.82 15.18 8.14
C LYS A 187 28.44 15.69 6.75
N ARG A 188 27.13 15.71 6.45
CA ARG A 188 26.60 16.29 5.21
C ARG A 188 26.47 17.80 5.37
N ALA A 189 27.20 18.56 4.55
CA ALA A 189 27.05 20.02 4.46
C ALA A 189 25.92 20.41 3.47
N GLN A 190 25.68 19.57 2.46
CA GLN A 190 24.73 19.78 1.38
C GLN A 190 24.10 18.43 0.99
N PHE A 191 22.89 18.44 0.44
CA PHE A 191 22.22 17.26 -0.11
C PHE A 191 21.37 17.65 -1.32
N ILE A 192 21.11 16.69 -2.20
CA ILE A 192 20.15 16.80 -3.30
C ILE A 192 18.96 15.90 -2.94
N GLY A 193 17.76 16.49 -2.91
CA GLY A 193 16.52 15.75 -2.74
C GLY A 193 15.96 15.36 -4.10
N VAL A 194 15.72 14.07 -4.31
CA VAL A 194 14.97 13.58 -5.47
C VAL A 194 13.57 13.22 -4.98
N LEU A 195 12.55 13.80 -5.60
CA LEU A 195 11.16 13.50 -5.32
C LEU A 195 10.62 12.59 -6.43
N ASP A 196 10.22 11.39 -6.05
CA ASP A 196 9.55 10.42 -6.91
C ASP A 196 8.24 10.01 -6.25
N ILE A 197 7.13 10.38 -6.89
CA ILE A 197 5.77 10.14 -6.43
C ILE A 197 4.92 9.69 -7.61
N ALA A 198 3.90 8.89 -7.32
CA ALA A 198 2.88 8.55 -8.31
C ALA A 198 2.25 9.82 -8.89
N GLY A 199 2.05 9.82 -10.22
CA GLY A 199 1.37 10.91 -10.92
C GLY A 199 -0.12 10.98 -10.59
N PHE A 200 -0.81 11.93 -11.22
CA PHE A 200 -2.26 12.06 -11.07
C PHE A 200 -2.97 10.83 -11.65
N GLU A 201 -3.79 10.17 -10.84
CA GLU A 201 -4.50 8.95 -11.21
C GLU A 201 -5.98 9.24 -11.50
N ILE A 202 -6.47 8.77 -12.65
CA ILE A 202 -7.88 8.87 -13.06
C ILE A 202 -8.37 7.48 -13.44
N PHE A 203 -9.12 6.86 -12.54
CA PHE A 203 -9.81 5.59 -12.78
C PHE A 203 -11.33 5.75 -12.76
N ASP A 204 -12.04 4.70 -13.18
CA ASP A 204 -13.50 4.62 -13.06
C ASP A 204 -13.96 4.73 -11.59
N TYR A 205 -13.13 4.24 -10.67
CA TYR A 205 -13.33 4.37 -9.23
C TYR A 205 -12.05 4.90 -8.55
N ASN A 206 -12.15 6.04 -7.88
CA ASN A 206 -11.05 6.63 -7.11
C ASN A 206 -11.41 6.61 -5.62
N GLY A 207 -10.59 5.93 -4.82
CA GLY A 207 -10.78 5.84 -3.37
C GLY A 207 -10.20 7.03 -2.61
N PHE A 208 -10.20 6.92 -1.29
CA PHE A 208 -9.57 7.92 -0.42
C PHE A 208 -8.06 8.01 -0.65
N GLU A 209 -7.38 6.87 -0.86
CA GLU A 209 -5.96 6.84 -1.17
C GLU A 209 -5.63 7.59 -2.48
N GLN A 210 -6.40 7.39 -3.56
CA GLN A 210 -6.26 8.15 -4.81
C GLN A 210 -6.49 9.64 -4.60
N LEU A 211 -7.49 10.04 -3.80
CA LEU A 211 -7.70 11.45 -3.45
C LEU A 211 -6.46 12.04 -2.77
N CYS A 212 -5.84 11.32 -1.82
CA CYS A 212 -4.61 11.78 -1.18
C CYS A 212 -3.42 11.89 -2.15
N ILE A 213 -3.29 10.96 -3.10
CA ILE A 213 -2.25 10.99 -4.14
C ILE A 213 -2.46 12.19 -5.06
N ASN A 214 -3.66 12.36 -5.59
CA ASN A 214 -4.02 13.46 -6.49
C ASN A 214 -3.90 14.81 -5.80
N PHE A 215 -4.29 14.90 -4.52
CA PHE A 215 -4.10 16.10 -3.72
C PHE A 215 -2.62 16.45 -3.52
N THR A 216 -1.75 15.44 -3.37
CA THR A 216 -0.30 15.68 -3.31
C THR A 216 0.22 16.19 -4.66
N ASN A 217 -0.26 15.63 -5.78
CA ASN A 217 0.07 16.11 -7.12
C ASN A 217 -0.36 17.57 -7.33
N GLU A 218 -1.55 17.95 -6.87
CA GLU A 218 -2.04 19.34 -6.93
C GLU A 218 -1.07 20.31 -6.22
N LYS A 219 -0.60 19.93 -5.02
CA LYS A 219 0.40 20.71 -4.27
C LYS A 219 1.75 20.76 -4.98
N LEU A 220 2.17 19.67 -5.62
CA LEU A 220 3.42 19.65 -6.36
C LEU A 220 3.35 20.50 -7.62
N GLN A 221 2.22 20.50 -8.31
CA GLN A 221 2.00 21.39 -9.44
C GLN A 221 1.99 22.86 -8.99
N GLN A 222 1.36 23.18 -7.85
CA GLN A 222 1.42 24.53 -7.26
C GLN A 222 2.85 24.93 -6.90
N PHE A 223 3.62 24.03 -6.29
CA PHE A 223 5.03 24.26 -5.98
C PHE A 223 5.86 24.49 -7.23
N PHE A 224 5.63 23.69 -8.29
CA PHE A 224 6.30 23.84 -9.59
C PHE A 224 5.96 25.19 -10.23
N ASN A 225 4.68 25.56 -10.29
CA ASN A 225 4.25 26.86 -10.82
C ASN A 225 4.90 28.01 -10.04
N HIS A 226 4.92 27.93 -8.70
CA HIS A 226 5.56 28.95 -7.88
C HIS A 226 7.08 29.01 -8.09
N HIS A 227 7.77 27.87 -8.18
CA HIS A 227 9.23 27.83 -8.33
C HIS A 227 9.68 28.28 -9.73
N MET A 228 9.09 27.72 -10.79
CA MET A 228 9.39 28.09 -12.17
C MET A 228 9.09 29.56 -12.46
N PHE A 229 7.98 30.08 -11.94
CA PHE A 229 7.55 31.42 -12.33
C PHE A 229 7.93 32.49 -11.32
N VAL A 230 7.83 32.27 -10.02
CA VAL A 230 8.11 33.33 -9.03
C VAL A 230 9.59 33.33 -8.68
N LEU A 231 10.14 32.17 -8.29
CA LEU A 231 11.51 32.09 -7.79
C LEU A 231 12.56 32.31 -8.90
N GLU A 232 12.33 31.85 -10.13
CA GLU A 232 13.24 32.19 -11.24
C GLU A 232 13.26 33.70 -11.54
N GLN A 233 12.10 34.35 -11.54
CA GLN A 233 12.00 35.80 -11.77
C GLN A 233 12.67 36.60 -10.64
N GLU A 234 12.55 36.13 -9.39
CA GLU A 234 13.26 36.70 -8.24
C GLU A 234 14.79 36.49 -8.32
N GLU A 235 15.24 35.35 -8.85
CA GLU A 235 16.67 35.10 -9.06
C GLU A 235 17.24 35.98 -10.17
N TYR A 236 16.53 36.16 -11.30
CA TYR A 236 16.93 37.09 -12.35
C TYR A 236 17.10 38.51 -11.82
N GLN A 237 16.18 38.99 -10.98
CA GLN A 237 16.33 40.29 -10.31
C GLN A 237 17.54 40.32 -9.38
N ARG A 238 17.78 39.25 -8.61
CA ARG A 238 18.92 39.16 -7.68
C ARG A 238 20.27 39.18 -8.41
N GLU A 239 20.36 38.51 -9.55
CA GLU A 239 21.57 38.49 -10.39
C GLU A 239 21.71 39.75 -11.26
N GLY A 240 20.70 40.65 -11.26
CA GLY A 240 20.71 41.89 -12.04
C GLY A 240 20.47 41.67 -13.53
N ILE A 241 19.82 40.57 -13.90
CA ILE A 241 19.44 40.24 -15.27
C ILE A 241 18.17 41.03 -15.62
N GLU A 242 18.20 41.74 -16.75
CA GLU A 242 17.04 42.50 -17.24
C GLU A 242 15.91 41.53 -17.65
N TRP A 243 14.83 41.55 -16.87
CA TRP A 243 13.69 40.65 -17.05
C TRP A 243 12.37 41.41 -16.89
N THR A 244 11.40 41.13 -17.78
CA THR A 244 10.05 41.70 -17.67
C THR A 244 9.18 40.77 -16.86
N PHE A 245 8.62 41.24 -15.75
CA PHE A 245 7.75 40.41 -14.91
C PHE A 245 6.51 39.96 -15.69
N ILE A 246 6.28 38.65 -15.72
CA ILE A 246 5.09 38.03 -16.32
C ILE A 246 4.30 37.36 -15.19
N ASP A 247 3.04 37.75 -15.04
CA ASP A 247 2.10 37.10 -14.14
C ASP A 247 1.42 35.94 -14.87
N PHE A 248 1.61 34.72 -14.37
CA PHE A 248 1.13 33.51 -15.00
C PHE A 248 -0.28 33.10 -14.57
N GLY A 249 -0.90 33.77 -13.57
CA GLY A 249 -2.33 33.63 -13.23
C GLY A 249 -2.85 32.21 -12.89
N MET A 250 -2.00 31.19 -12.92
CA MET A 250 -2.34 29.78 -12.69
C MET A 250 -2.18 29.44 -11.21
N ASP A 251 -3.21 29.76 -10.43
CA ASP A 251 -3.20 29.52 -8.99
C ASP A 251 -4.09 28.33 -8.61
N LEU A 252 -3.47 27.21 -8.26
CA LEU A 252 -4.13 26.01 -7.73
C LEU A 252 -4.40 26.15 -6.22
N GLN A 253 -3.99 27.25 -5.59
CA GLN A 253 -4.15 27.50 -4.17
C GLN A 253 -5.62 27.38 -3.72
N GLN A 254 -6.58 27.81 -4.53
CA GLN A 254 -8.00 27.69 -4.18
C GLN A 254 -8.46 26.23 -4.07
N CYS A 255 -8.00 25.35 -4.98
CA CYS A 255 -8.26 23.92 -4.94
C CYS A 255 -7.62 23.28 -3.71
N ILE A 256 -6.38 23.66 -3.39
CA ILE A 256 -5.66 23.17 -2.21
C ILE A 256 -6.36 23.58 -0.91
N GLU A 257 -6.75 24.85 -0.83
CA GLU A 257 -7.41 25.42 0.34
C GLU A 257 -8.79 24.82 0.59
N LEU A 258 -9.50 24.40 -0.46
CA LEU A 258 -10.79 23.71 -0.32
C LEU A 258 -10.67 22.43 0.52
N ILE A 259 -9.52 21.75 0.45
CA ILE A 259 -9.26 20.50 1.16
C ILE A 259 -8.62 20.75 2.53
N GLU A 260 -7.74 21.76 2.67
CA GLU A 260 -6.99 22.02 3.91
C GLU A 260 -7.65 22.99 4.89
N LYS A 261 -8.47 23.94 4.43
CA LYS A 261 -9.05 24.94 5.33
C LYS A 261 -10.13 24.32 6.21
N VAL A 262 -9.90 24.40 7.52
CA VAL A 262 -10.80 23.89 8.57
C VAL A 262 -12.08 24.74 8.71
N GLU A 263 -12.13 25.93 8.14
CA GLU A 263 -13.20 26.91 8.37
C GLU A 263 -14.58 26.51 7.81
N ARG A 264 -14.66 25.52 6.90
CA ARG A 264 -15.94 24.91 6.46
C ARG A 264 -15.77 23.39 6.25
N PRO A 265 -16.43 22.53 7.04
CA PRO A 265 -16.33 21.08 6.85
C PRO A 265 -16.96 20.66 5.51
N PHE A 266 -16.12 20.10 4.63
CA PHE A 266 -16.41 19.63 3.27
C PHE A 266 -17.60 18.65 3.16
N VAL A 267 -17.97 17.96 4.25
CA VAL A 267 -18.87 16.79 4.21
C VAL A 267 -20.36 17.13 4.37
N ARG A 268 -20.75 18.42 4.44
CA ARG A 268 -22.19 18.79 4.58
C ARG A 268 -22.93 19.04 3.28
N ASP A 269 -22.26 19.32 2.16
CA ASP A 269 -22.92 19.63 0.89
C ASP A 269 -22.54 18.62 -0.21
N CYS A 270 -23.11 17.41 -0.12
CA CYS A 270 -23.13 16.43 -1.23
C CYS A 270 -24.15 16.85 -2.31
N SER A 271 -24.02 18.07 -2.82
CA SER A 271 -24.76 18.57 -3.97
C SER A 271 -23.88 19.50 -4.79
N LEU A 272 -22.81 18.97 -5.36
CA LEU A 272 -22.01 19.65 -6.38
C LEU A 272 -22.03 18.81 -7.66
N PRO A 273 -22.83 19.20 -8.68
CA PRO A 273 -22.68 18.69 -10.02
C PRO A 273 -21.43 19.30 -10.67
N ALA A 274 -20.60 18.45 -11.29
CA ALA A 274 -19.74 18.78 -12.43
C ALA A 274 -18.66 19.88 -12.27
N ILE A 275 -17.64 19.66 -11.41
CA ILE A 275 -16.38 20.43 -11.47
C ILE A 275 -15.21 19.63 -12.09
N PHE A 276 -15.34 18.31 -12.24
CA PHE A 276 -14.27 17.48 -12.82
C PHE A 276 -14.15 17.51 -14.36
N SER A 277 -14.92 18.35 -15.08
CA SER A 277 -14.87 18.39 -16.56
C SER A 277 -13.94 19.45 -17.15
N SER A 278 -13.20 20.23 -16.35
CA SER A 278 -12.37 21.34 -16.86
C SER A 278 -10.86 21.18 -16.67
N CYS A 279 -10.38 20.07 -16.11
CA CYS A 279 -8.96 19.71 -16.18
C CYS A 279 -8.73 18.73 -17.34
N SER A 280 -8.84 19.26 -18.56
CA SER A 280 -8.38 18.60 -19.78
C SER A 280 -7.78 19.68 -20.67
N LEU A 281 -6.44 19.75 -20.67
CA LEU A 281 -5.63 20.28 -21.75
C LEU A 281 -4.72 19.14 -22.22
#